data_AF-A0A3C0TD95-F1
#
_entry.id   AF-A0A3C0TD95-F1
#
_cell.length_a   1.000
_cell.length_b   1.000
_cell.length_c   1.000
_cell.angle_alpha   90.00
_cell.angle_beta   90.00
_cell.angle_gamma   90.00
#
_symmetry.space_group_name_H-M   'P 1'
#
loop_
_entity.id
_entity.type
_entity.pdbx_description
1 polymer ?
#
loop_
_entity_poly.entity_id
_entity_poly.type
_entity_poly.pdbx_seq_one_letter_code
_entity_poly.pdbx_strand_id
1 'polypeptide(L)'
;MTLPTKALIVVMASPFVALGLILISGRDGVLLGQIPVFDLCIAVAFLCQWLAFVPSYLYQTEHYFDLSGSATYISVATLALVFGASGDPRSILLATLIMVWAIRLGTFLFSRVRKKGSDSRFVEILPSFRVNLLTWTLQAIWVSVTAACALVAITSATKVPIDGW
;
A
#
# COMPACT_ATOMS: atom_id res chain seq x y z
N MET A 1 24.95 11.01 11.68
CA MET A 1 23.50 10.85 11.97
C MET A 1 23.21 9.39 12.33
N THR A 2 22.56 9.15 13.47
CA THR A 2 22.19 7.79 13.91
C THR A 2 20.99 7.27 13.10
N LEU A 3 20.81 5.94 13.05
CA LEU A 3 19.69 5.30 12.35
C LEU A 3 18.31 5.84 12.79
N PRO A 4 18.03 6.06 14.09
CA PRO A 4 16.75 6.61 14.54
C PRO A 4 16.48 8.05 14.07
N THR A 5 17.52 8.89 13.95
CA THR A 5 17.35 10.26 13.43
C THR A 5 16.98 10.23 11.94
N LYS A 6 17.62 9.36 11.15
CA LYS A 6 17.27 9.17 9.73
C LYS A 6 15.83 8.67 9.58
N ALA A 7 15.43 7.73 10.44
CA ALA A 7 14.08 7.18 10.43
C ALA A 7 13.00 8.24 10.66
N LEU A 8 13.21 9.14 11.63
CA LEU A 8 12.26 10.21 11.90
C LEU A 8 12.08 11.15 10.70
N ILE A 9 13.17 11.53 10.02
CA ILE A 9 13.11 12.39 8.83
C ILE A 9 12.28 11.72 7.73
N VAL A 10 12.50 10.43 7.47
CA VAL A 10 11.76 9.73 6.40
C VAL A 10 10.29 9.54 6.77
N VAL A 11 9.98 9.23 8.03
CA VAL A 11 8.59 9.16 8.52
C VAL A 11 7.91 10.51 8.34
N MET A 12 8.57 11.62 8.68
CA MET A 12 8.04 12.97 8.50
C MET A 12 7.96 13.39 7.02
N ALA A 13 8.83 12.88 6.14
CA ALA A 13 8.82 13.16 4.71
C ALA A 13 7.73 12.36 3.96
N SER A 14 7.36 11.19 4.48
CA SER A 14 6.40 10.28 3.82
C SER A 14 5.03 10.87 3.50
N PRO A 15 4.40 11.73 4.34
CA PRO A 15 3.11 12.31 4.03
C PRO A 15 3.20 13.30 2.88
N PHE A 16 4.37 13.90 2.62
CA PHE A 16 4.59 14.77 1.47
C PHE A 16 4.61 13.99 0.16
N VAL A 17 5.12 12.76 0.17
CA VAL A 17 5.05 11.86 -0.99
C VAL A 17 3.59 11.46 -1.25
N ALA A 18 2.86 11.08 -0.20
CA ALA A 18 1.43 10.77 -0.30
C ALA A 18 0.62 11.97 -0.80
N LEU A 19 0.90 13.17 -0.27
CA LEU A 19 0.28 14.42 -0.69
C LEU A 19 0.61 14.74 -2.15
N GLY A 20 1.85 14.54 -2.59
CA GLY A 20 2.25 14.72 -3.98
C GLY A 20 1.46 13.81 -4.93
N LEU A 21 1.29 12.54 -4.57
CA LEU A 21 0.46 11.59 -5.34
C LEU A 21 -0.99 12.07 -5.41
N ILE A 22 -1.58 12.43 -4.28
CA ILE A 22 -2.97 12.92 -4.18
C ILE A 22 -3.17 14.17 -5.04
N LEU A 23 -2.29 15.16 -4.91
CA LEU A 23 -2.41 16.44 -5.61
C LEU A 23 -2.28 16.33 -7.13
N ILE A 24 -1.51 15.35 -7.62
CA ILE A 24 -1.25 15.17 -9.05
C ILE A 24 -2.27 14.22 -9.68
N SER A 25 -2.64 13.15 -8.99
CA SER A 25 -3.35 12.02 -9.58
C SER A 25 -4.84 11.92 -9.20
N GLY A 26 -5.28 12.55 -8.13
CA GLY A 26 -6.68 12.48 -7.66
C GLY A 26 -7.67 13.36 -8.44
N ARG A 27 -7.19 14.37 -9.16
CA ARG A 27 -8.03 15.50 -9.66
C ARG A 27 -9.11 15.10 -10.68
N ASP A 28 -8.82 14.14 -11.55
CA ASP A 28 -9.72 13.70 -12.62
C ASP A 28 -10.29 12.29 -12.36
N GLY A 29 -10.27 11.86 -11.09
CA GLY A 29 -10.76 10.56 -10.66
C GLY A 29 -12.27 10.54 -10.38
N VAL A 30 -12.84 9.34 -10.36
CA VAL A 30 -14.17 9.07 -9.81
C VAL A 30 -14.19 9.49 -8.33
N LEU A 31 -15.26 10.17 -7.94
CA LEU A 31 -15.47 10.66 -6.58
C LEU A 31 -16.37 9.70 -5.79
N LEU A 32 -16.00 9.40 -4.55
CA LEU A 32 -16.89 8.80 -3.56
C LEU A 32 -17.35 9.91 -2.60
N GLY A 33 -18.58 10.39 -2.79
CA GLY A 33 -19.06 11.61 -2.15
C GLY A 33 -18.32 12.83 -2.70
N GLN A 34 -17.36 13.36 -1.93
CA GLN A 34 -16.54 14.51 -2.32
C GLN A 34 -15.04 14.20 -2.43
N ILE A 35 -14.64 12.94 -2.16
CA ILE A 35 -13.23 12.55 -2.10
C ILE A 35 -12.91 11.65 -3.30
N PRO A 36 -11.84 11.93 -4.08
CA PRO A 36 -11.39 11.03 -5.12
C PRO A 36 -11.10 9.62 -4.58
N VAL A 37 -11.55 8.59 -5.30
CA VAL A 37 -11.33 7.19 -4.89
C VAL A 37 -9.84 6.85 -4.84
N PHE A 38 -9.03 7.47 -5.71
CA PHE A 38 -7.58 7.36 -5.67
C PHE A 38 -7.01 7.83 -4.31
N ASP A 39 -7.45 8.99 -3.83
CA ASP A 39 -6.99 9.57 -2.57
C ASP A 39 -7.37 8.68 -1.39
N LEU A 40 -8.58 8.10 -1.42
CA LEU A 40 -9.01 7.11 -0.43
C LEU A 40 -8.11 5.85 -0.47
N CYS A 41 -7.67 5.39 -1.65
CA CYS A 41 -6.74 4.27 -1.75
C CYS A 41 -5.40 4.59 -1.06
N ILE A 42 -4.85 5.79 -1.27
CA ILE A 42 -3.62 6.22 -0.61
C ILE A 42 -3.82 6.30 0.91
N ALA A 43 -4.94 6.87 1.37
CA ALA A 43 -5.24 6.95 2.79
C ALA A 43 -5.38 5.55 3.43
N VAL A 44 -6.09 4.63 2.77
CA VAL A 44 -6.22 3.23 3.21
C VAL A 44 -4.87 2.53 3.26
N ALA A 45 -3.98 2.78 2.28
CA ALA A 45 -2.64 2.20 2.30
C ALA A 45 -1.86 2.59 3.56
N PHE A 46 -1.85 3.87 3.94
CA PHE A 46 -1.20 4.34 5.16
C PHE A 46 -1.89 3.83 6.42
N LEU A 47 -3.22 3.87 6.48
CA LEU A 47 -3.99 3.39 7.62
C LEU A 47 -3.74 1.91 7.88
N CYS A 48 -3.75 1.05 6.85
CA CYS A 48 -3.46 -0.37 7.00
C CYS A 48 -2.08 -0.61 7.62
N GLN A 49 -1.05 0.12 7.16
CA GLN A 49 0.31 -0.06 7.66
C GLN A 49 0.50 0.49 9.08
N TRP A 50 -0.12 1.62 9.41
CA TRP A 50 -0.06 2.16 10.77
C TRP A 50 -0.87 1.31 11.76
N LEU A 51 -2.00 0.73 11.34
CA LEU A 51 -2.74 -0.22 12.16
C LEU A 51 -1.96 -1.51 12.39
N ALA A 52 -1.23 -2.02 11.39
CA ALA A 52 -0.41 -3.22 11.52
C ALA A 52 0.91 -2.97 12.29
N PHE A 53 1.42 -1.75 12.28
CA PHE A 53 2.53 -1.32 13.13
C PHE A 53 2.23 -1.48 14.63
N VAL A 54 1.01 -1.13 15.08
CA VAL A 54 0.63 -1.19 16.50
C VAL A 54 0.85 -2.58 17.11
N PRO A 55 0.24 -3.68 16.62
CA PRO A 55 0.48 -5.01 17.17
C PRO A 55 1.92 -5.48 16.92
N SER A 56 2.55 -5.12 15.80
CA SER A 56 3.96 -5.47 15.54
C SER A 56 4.89 -4.89 16.60
N TYR A 57 4.69 -3.64 17.00
CA TYR A 57 5.49 -2.99 18.04
C TYR A 57 5.15 -3.50 19.44
N LEU A 58 3.86 -3.73 19.76
CA LEU A 58 3.46 -4.22 21.08
C LEU A 58 3.93 -5.65 21.34
N TYR A 59 3.82 -6.53 20.34
CA TYR A 59 4.20 -7.95 20.47
C TYR A 59 5.62 -8.24 19.97
N GLN A 60 6.35 -7.22 19.52
CA GLN A 60 7.71 -7.35 19.00
C GLN A 60 7.83 -8.48 17.96
N THR A 61 6.94 -8.46 16.97
CA THR A 61 6.85 -9.52 15.95
C THR A 61 6.83 -8.96 14.54
N GLU A 62 7.57 -9.62 13.65
CA GLU A 62 7.68 -9.32 12.23
C GLU A 62 6.89 -10.29 11.33
N HIS A 63 6.33 -11.35 11.90
CA HIS A 63 5.75 -12.46 11.12
C HIS A 63 4.68 -12.05 10.12
N TYR A 64 3.96 -10.95 10.41
CA TYR A 64 2.86 -10.45 9.60
C TYR A 64 3.26 -9.31 8.67
N PHE A 65 4.53 -8.89 8.66
CA PHE A 65 4.99 -7.74 7.87
C PHE A 65 4.83 -7.95 6.36
N ASP A 66 5.17 -9.14 5.85
CA ASP A 66 4.98 -9.42 4.41
C ASP A 66 3.48 -9.60 4.08
N LEU A 67 2.70 -10.15 5.01
CA LEU A 67 1.27 -10.38 4.83
C LEU A 67 0.48 -9.06 4.83
N SER A 68 0.83 -8.10 5.70
CA SER A 68 0.20 -6.78 5.75
C SER A 68 0.41 -6.00 4.45
N GLY A 69 1.61 -6.09 3.85
CA GLY A 69 1.90 -5.52 2.54
C GLY A 69 0.96 -6.04 1.46
N SER A 70 0.87 -7.37 1.32
CA SER A 70 -0.05 -8.01 0.37
C SER A 70 -1.52 -7.71 0.65
N ALA A 71 -1.94 -7.74 1.92
CA ALA A 71 -3.29 -7.39 2.31
C ALA A 71 -3.63 -5.94 1.93
N THR A 72 -2.67 -5.03 2.06
CA THR A 72 -2.86 -3.62 1.67
C THR A 72 -3.04 -3.48 0.16
N TYR A 73 -2.26 -4.17 -0.68
CA TYR A 73 -2.47 -4.18 -2.13
C TYR A 73 -3.88 -4.68 -2.50
N ILE A 74 -4.33 -5.77 -1.86
CA ILE A 74 -5.66 -6.34 -2.09
C ILE A 74 -6.74 -5.34 -1.67
N SER A 75 -6.59 -4.71 -0.50
CA SER A 75 -7.53 -3.71 0.02
C SER A 75 -7.68 -2.52 -0.92
N VAL A 76 -6.56 -1.91 -1.36
CA VAL A 76 -6.63 -0.75 -2.25
C VAL A 76 -7.12 -1.11 -3.66
N ALA A 77 -6.74 -2.28 -4.19
CA ALA A 77 -7.25 -2.76 -5.46
C ALA A 77 -8.76 -3.04 -5.41
N THR A 78 -9.24 -3.62 -4.31
CA THR A 78 -10.68 -3.87 -4.08
C THR A 78 -11.44 -2.56 -3.94
N LEU A 79 -10.93 -1.60 -3.16
CA LEU A 79 -11.53 -0.27 -3.00
C LEU A 79 -11.66 0.44 -4.35
N ALA A 80 -10.57 0.48 -5.13
CA ALA A 80 -10.56 1.08 -6.46
C ALA A 80 -11.53 0.39 -7.41
N LEU A 81 -11.63 -0.94 -7.36
CA LEU A 81 -12.54 -1.72 -8.20
C LEU A 81 -14.01 -1.46 -7.84
N VAL A 82 -14.36 -1.47 -6.56
CA VAL A 82 -15.74 -1.31 -6.08
C VAL A 82 -16.25 0.11 -6.32
N PHE A 83 -15.41 1.12 -6.07
CA PHE A 83 -15.85 2.52 -6.09
C PHE A 83 -15.39 3.32 -7.30
N GLY A 84 -14.41 2.85 -8.07
CA GLY A 84 -13.82 3.58 -9.20
C GLY A 84 -13.99 2.92 -10.58
N ALA A 85 -14.16 1.60 -10.66
CA ALA A 85 -14.16 0.91 -11.95
C ALA A 85 -15.48 1.01 -12.73
N SER A 86 -16.62 1.13 -12.04
CA SER A 86 -17.96 1.14 -12.65
C SER A 86 -18.21 -0.01 -13.64
N GLY A 87 -17.58 -1.17 -13.42
CA GLY A 87 -17.71 -2.35 -14.29
C GLY A 87 -16.82 -2.35 -15.54
N ASP A 88 -15.90 -1.39 -15.70
CA ASP A 88 -14.97 -1.34 -16.82
C ASP A 88 -14.07 -2.61 -16.89
N PRO A 89 -14.07 -3.36 -18.01
CA PRO A 89 -13.27 -4.57 -18.17
C PRO A 89 -11.76 -4.35 -17.97
N ARG A 90 -11.23 -3.18 -18.36
CA ARG A 90 -9.80 -2.87 -18.16
C ARG A 90 -9.47 -2.71 -16.68
N SER A 91 -10.31 -1.99 -15.96
CA SER A 91 -10.19 -1.81 -14.53
C SER A 91 -10.28 -3.15 -13.78
N ILE A 92 -11.20 -4.05 -14.18
CA ILE A 92 -11.31 -5.41 -13.63
C ILE A 92 -10.04 -6.22 -13.89
N LEU A 93 -9.51 -6.17 -15.11
CA LEU A 93 -8.26 -6.85 -15.47
C LEU A 93 -7.08 -6.36 -14.62
N LEU A 94 -6.89 -5.04 -14.53
CA LEU A 94 -5.80 -4.44 -13.73
C LEU A 94 -5.90 -4.85 -12.25
N ALA A 95 -7.08 -4.71 -11.65
CA ALA A 95 -7.29 -5.10 -10.25
C ALA A 95 -7.03 -6.59 -10.03
N THR A 96 -7.48 -7.45 -10.96
CA THR A 96 -7.25 -8.90 -10.89
C THR A 96 -5.77 -9.24 -10.94
N LEU A 97 -5.01 -8.62 -11.85
CA LEU A 97 -3.56 -8.83 -11.94
C LEU A 97 -2.83 -8.42 -10.66
N ILE A 98 -3.21 -7.28 -10.06
CA ILE A 98 -2.67 -6.83 -8.77
C ILE A 98 -2.99 -7.86 -7.67
N MET A 99 -4.23 -8.31 -7.57
CA MET A 99 -4.65 -9.28 -6.55
C MET A 99 -3.91 -10.62 -6.70
N VAL A 100 -3.83 -11.16 -7.91
CA VAL A 100 -3.11 -12.42 -8.19
C VAL A 100 -1.63 -12.29 -7.82
N TRP A 101 -0.99 -11.19 -8.21
CA TRP A 101 0.40 -10.92 -7.86
C TRP A 101 0.59 -10.80 -6.34
N ALA A 102 -0.27 -10.04 -5.66
CA ALA A 102 -0.19 -9.80 -4.22
C ALA A 102 -0.41 -11.09 -3.41
N ILE A 103 -1.38 -11.92 -3.81
CA ILE A 103 -1.64 -13.22 -3.18
C ILE A 103 -0.45 -14.16 -3.40
N ARG A 104 0.04 -14.29 -4.63
CA ARG A 104 1.17 -15.16 -4.96
C ARG A 104 2.43 -14.76 -4.18
N LEU A 105 2.79 -13.47 -4.23
CA LEU A 105 4.00 -12.96 -3.59
C LEU A 105 3.88 -13.02 -2.05
N GLY A 106 2.75 -12.59 -1.50
CA GLY A 106 2.50 -12.61 -0.05
C GLY A 106 2.56 -14.01 0.53
N THR A 107 1.90 -14.97 -0.13
CA THR A 107 1.91 -16.38 0.30
C THR A 107 3.32 -16.95 0.30
N PHE A 108 4.11 -16.65 -0.74
CA PHE A 108 5.50 -17.08 -0.84
C PHE A 108 6.37 -16.49 0.29
N LEU A 109 6.30 -15.18 0.49
CA LEU A 109 7.09 -14.47 1.50
C LEU A 109 6.73 -14.91 2.92
N PHE A 110 5.44 -14.99 3.23
CA PHE A 110 4.96 -15.46 4.53
C PHE A 110 5.39 -16.91 4.80
N SER A 111 5.27 -17.79 3.81
CA SER A 111 5.73 -19.18 3.92
C SER A 111 7.23 -19.28 4.16
N ARG A 112 8.02 -18.38 3.55
CA ARG A 112 9.47 -18.31 3.74
C ARG A 112 9.83 -17.87 5.16
N VAL A 113 9.19 -16.83 5.68
CA VAL A 113 9.45 -16.34 7.05
C VAL A 113 9.07 -17.40 8.07
N ARG A 114 7.91 -18.05 7.92
CA ARG A 114 7.51 -19.16 8.81
C ARG A 114 8.50 -20.32 8.83
N LYS A 115 9.09 -20.68 7.68
CA LYS A 115 10.10 -21.75 7.61
C LYS A 115 11.44 -21.36 8.22
N LYS A 116 11.85 -20.09 8.08
CA LYS A 116 13.12 -19.58 8.60
C LYS A 116 13.05 -19.23 10.10
N GLY A 117 11.85 -19.02 10.63
CA GLY A 117 11.60 -18.68 12.03
C GLY A 117 11.61 -17.17 12.25
N SER A 118 12.71 -16.50 11.91
CA SER A 118 12.81 -15.04 12.00
C SER A 118 13.70 -14.46 10.90
N ASP A 119 13.59 -13.15 10.69
CA ASP A 119 14.47 -12.43 9.78
C ASP A 119 15.45 -11.57 10.57
N SER A 120 16.75 -11.79 10.37
CA SER A 120 17.82 -11.12 11.11
C SER A 120 17.78 -9.59 10.99
N ARG A 121 17.18 -9.05 9.93
CA ARG A 121 16.99 -7.60 9.76
C ARG A 121 16.08 -7.01 10.84
N PHE A 122 15.10 -7.78 11.32
CA PHE A 122 14.12 -7.30 12.28
C PHE A 122 14.63 -7.25 13.72
N VAL A 123 15.78 -7.87 14.00
CA VAL A 123 16.46 -7.80 15.31
C VAL A 123 16.79 -6.34 15.68
N GLU A 124 17.23 -5.54 14.71
CA GLU A 124 17.54 -4.12 14.94
C GLU A 124 16.30 -3.21 14.78
N ILE A 125 15.30 -3.64 14.02
CA ILE A 125 14.11 -2.85 13.67
C ILE A 125 13.09 -2.86 14.80
N LEU A 126 12.70 -4.04 15.30
CA LEU A 126 11.57 -4.21 16.24
C LEU A 126 11.73 -3.41 17.55
N PRO A 127 12.90 -3.39 18.21
CA PRO A 127 13.06 -2.70 19.50
C PRO A 127 12.93 -1.18 19.40
N SER A 128 13.30 -0.62 18.24
CA SER A 128 13.35 0.82 18.05
C SER A 128 12.04 1.32 17.45
N PHE A 129 11.22 2.00 18.25
CA PHE A 129 9.94 2.58 17.81
C PHE A 129 10.06 3.36 16.49
N ARG A 130 11.08 4.23 16.39
CA ARG A 130 11.30 5.08 15.21
C ARG A 130 11.66 4.28 13.96
N VAL A 131 12.49 3.25 14.12
CA VAL A 131 12.93 2.42 12.98
C VAL A 131 11.84 1.44 12.57
N ASN A 132 11.08 0.90 13.52
CA ASN A 132 9.92 0.08 13.24
C ASN A 132 8.86 0.92 12.50
N LEU A 133 8.46 2.08 13.04
CA LEU A 133 7.50 2.97 12.39
C LEU A 133 7.94 3.40 10.97
N LEU A 134 9.25 3.64 10.78
CA LEU A 134 9.82 3.86 9.46
C LEU A 134 9.53 2.69 8.52
N THR A 135 9.82 1.46 8.93
CA THR A 135 9.65 0.27 8.10
C THR A 135 8.20 0.10 7.61
N TRP A 136 7.22 0.31 8.50
CA TRP A 136 5.79 0.27 8.15
C TRP A 136 5.37 1.44 7.25
N THR A 137 5.88 2.64 7.51
CA THR A 137 5.59 3.83 6.69
C THR A 137 6.21 3.71 5.30
N LEU A 138 7.41 3.14 5.19
CA LEU A 138 8.07 2.86 3.93
C LEU A 138 7.28 1.82 3.11
N GLN A 139 6.70 0.82 3.77
CA GLN A 139 5.80 -0.13 3.12
C GLN A 139 4.54 0.56 2.57
N ALA A 140 3.97 1.53 3.30
CA ALA A 140 2.82 2.32 2.81
C ALA A 140 3.17 3.13 1.56
N ILE A 141 4.31 3.81 1.56
CA ILE A 141 4.81 4.55 0.39
C ILE A 141 5.04 3.59 -0.77
N TRP A 142 5.67 2.44 -0.51
CA TRP A 142 5.96 1.44 -1.53
C TRP A 142 4.68 0.99 -2.23
N VAL A 143 3.66 0.59 -1.47
CA VAL A 143 2.35 0.20 -2.03
C VAL A 143 1.76 1.35 -2.84
N SER A 144 1.75 2.56 -2.27
CA SER A 144 1.17 3.75 -2.90
C SER A 144 1.81 4.08 -4.25
N VAL A 145 3.14 4.17 -4.29
CA VAL A 145 3.90 4.56 -5.49
C VAL A 145 3.83 3.47 -6.56
N THR A 146 4.04 2.21 -6.18
CA THR A 146 4.08 1.11 -7.17
C THR A 146 2.70 0.74 -7.71
N ALA A 147 1.63 0.93 -6.93
CA ALA A 147 0.27 0.73 -7.39
C ALA A 147 -0.30 1.97 -8.12
N ALA A 148 0.33 3.14 -8.01
CA ALA A 148 -0.24 4.42 -8.45
C ALA A 148 -0.78 4.38 -9.88
N CYS A 149 0.03 3.96 -10.85
CA CYS A 149 -0.39 3.93 -12.26
C CYS A 149 -1.63 3.07 -12.50
N ALA A 150 -1.70 1.91 -11.85
CA ALA A 150 -2.84 1.02 -11.98
C ALA A 150 -4.07 1.58 -11.25
N LEU A 151 -3.89 2.13 -10.04
CA LEU A 151 -4.98 2.76 -9.28
C LEU A 151 -5.56 3.95 -10.04
N VAL A 152 -4.73 4.83 -10.59
CA VAL A 152 -5.18 5.98 -11.41
C VAL A 152 -5.99 5.51 -12.61
N ALA A 153 -5.54 4.47 -13.32
CA ALA A 153 -6.29 3.92 -14.45
C ALA A 153 -7.65 3.34 -14.00
N ILE A 154 -7.68 2.59 -12.90
CA ILE A 154 -8.90 2.00 -12.33
C ILE A 154 -9.86 3.09 -11.84
N THR A 155 -9.37 4.17 -11.25
CA THR A 155 -10.20 5.23 -10.67
C THR A 155 -10.43 6.42 -11.60
N SER A 156 -9.92 6.41 -12.83
CA SER A 156 -10.14 7.52 -13.77
C SER A 156 -11.62 7.66 -14.13
N ALA A 157 -12.13 8.90 -14.14
CA ALA A 157 -13.48 9.20 -14.63
C ALA A 157 -13.61 8.98 -16.15
N THR A 158 -12.50 9.07 -16.89
CA THR A 158 -12.46 8.84 -18.33
C THR A 158 -12.17 7.37 -18.61
N LYS A 159 -13.19 6.62 -19.03
CA LYS A 159 -13.05 5.21 -19.44
C LYS A 159 -12.93 5.12 -20.95
N VAL A 160 -11.94 4.37 -21.43
CA VAL A 160 -11.74 4.08 -22.86
C VAL A 160 -12.12 2.62 -23.11
N PRO A 161 -12.90 2.29 -24.15
CA PRO A 161 -13.28 0.91 -24.50
C PRO A 161 -12.08 0.02 -24.81
N ILE A 162 -12.20 -1.29 -24.57
CA ILE A 162 -11.10 -2.26 -24.74
C ILE A 162 -10.77 -2.50 -26.21
N ASP A 163 -11.82 -2.51 -27.03
CA ASP A 163 -11.91 -2.41 -28.48
C ASP A 163 -11.49 -1.01 -28.93
N GLY A 164 -10.18 -0.80 -29.04
CA GLY A 164 -9.57 0.51 -29.34
C GLY A 164 -9.82 1.05 -30.74
N TRP A 165 -11.09 1.29 -31.11
CA TRP A 165 -11.56 1.95 -32.32
C TRP A 165 -12.69 2.94 -32.01
#